data_AF-F7KXL9-F1
#
_entry.id   AF-F7KXL9-F1
#
_cell.length_a   1.000
_cell.length_b   1.000
_cell.length_c   1.000
_cell.angle_alpha   90.00
_cell.angle_beta   90.00
_cell.angle_gamma   90.00
#
_symmetry.space_group_name_H-M   'P 1'
#
loop_
_entity.id
_entity.type
_entity.pdbx_description
1 polymer ?
#
loop_
_entity_poly.entity_id
_entity_poly.type
_entity_poly.pdbx_seq_one_letter_code
_entity_poly.pdbx_strand_id
1 'polypeptide(L)' 'MKKVRIASGAGYAGDRIEPAIDVMKNGNIDYIAFECLAERTIAIAQSEKLKNPDRGYNNLLEERFNEILPICSEKK' A
#
# COMPACT_ATOMS: atom_id res chain seq x y z
N MET A 1 -12.25 -18.32 -19.79
CA MET A 1 -11.52 -17.16 -19.24
C MET A 1 -10.83 -17.56 -17.93
N LYS A 2 -9.61 -17.09 -17.67
CA LYS A 2 -8.93 -17.31 -16.38
C LYS A 2 -9.62 -16.45 -15.31
N LYS A 3 -9.98 -17.05 -14.16
CA LYS A 3 -10.50 -16.31 -13.00
C LYS A 3 -9.33 -15.64 -12.29
N VAL A 4 -9.48 -14.36 -11.94
CA VAL A 4 -8.49 -13.55 -11.19
C VAL A 4 -9.15 -13.00 -9.94
N ARG A 5 -8.45 -13.03 -8.80
CA ARG A 5 -8.88 -12.52 -7.50
C ARG A 5 -7.97 -11.35 -7.09
N ILE A 6 -8.57 -10.19 -6.92
CA ILE A 6 -7.88 -8.95 -6.54
C ILE A 6 -8.37 -8.54 -5.15
N ALA A 7 -7.45 -8.32 -4.22
CA ALA A 7 -7.74 -7.78 -2.89
C ALA A 7 -7.45 -6.28 -2.81
N SER A 8 -8.10 -5.63 -1.85
CA SER A 8 -7.74 -4.28 -1.40
C SER A 8 -6.86 -4.39 -0.16
N GLY A 9 -5.67 -3.81 -0.24
CA GLY A 9 -4.74 -3.67 0.87
C GLY A 9 -4.86 -2.32 1.61
N ALA A 10 -5.44 -1.31 0.97
CA ALA A 10 -5.81 -0.05 1.60
C ALA A 10 -6.80 0.74 0.72
N GLY A 11 -7.70 1.46 1.38
CA GLY A 11 -8.58 2.47 0.79
C GLY A 11 -8.14 3.92 1.05
N TYR A 12 -7.22 4.16 1.99
CA TYR A 12 -6.60 5.49 2.16
C TYR A 12 -5.19 5.45 2.75
N ALA A 13 -4.55 6.62 2.76
CA ALA A 13 -3.17 6.83 3.18
C ALA A 13 -2.81 6.34 4.60
N GLY A 14 -3.77 6.32 5.53
CA GLY A 14 -3.57 5.97 6.94
C GLY A 14 -4.13 4.60 7.32
N ASP A 15 -4.51 3.77 6.34
CA ASP A 15 -5.07 2.45 6.64
C ASP A 15 -4.10 1.55 7.39
N ARG A 16 -4.69 0.69 8.22
CA ARG A 16 -4.00 -0.38 8.94
C ARG A 16 -3.47 -1.43 7.96
N ILE A 17 -2.28 -1.98 8.25
CA ILE A 17 -1.60 -2.94 7.38
C ILE A 17 -1.99 -4.40 7.69
N GLU A 18 -2.38 -4.68 8.93
CA GLU A 18 -2.68 -6.01 9.43
C GLU A 18 -3.80 -6.72 8.63
N PRO A 19 -4.90 -6.06 8.23
CA PRO A 19 -5.91 -6.68 7.39
C PRO A 19 -5.39 -7.07 6.00
N ALA A 20 -4.49 -6.27 5.42
CA ALA A 20 -3.88 -6.60 4.13
C ALA A 20 -2.98 -7.83 4.26
N ILE A 21 -2.19 -7.92 5.33
CA ILE A 21 -1.35 -9.09 5.63
C ILE A 21 -2.21 -10.36 5.79
N ASP A 22 -3.33 -10.28 6.50
CA ASP A 22 -4.24 -11.41 6.68
C ASP A 22 -4.79 -11.91 5.34
N VAL A 23 -5.29 -11.00 4.50
CA VAL A 23 -5.80 -11.36 3.16
C VAL A 23 -4.69 -11.88 2.26
N MET A 24 -3.48 -11.32 2.33
CA MET A 24 -2.33 -11.83 1.58
C MET A 24 -1.96 -13.25 2.00
N LYS A 25 -2.03 -13.59 3.29
CA LYS A 25 -1.70 -14.94 3.78
C LYS A 25 -2.83 -15.93 3.51
N ASN A 26 -4.08 -15.56 3.78
CA ASN A 26 -5.21 -16.47 3.90
C ASN A 26 -6.26 -16.34 2.78
N GLY A 27 -6.26 -15.24 2.02
CA GLY A 27 -7.36 -14.85 1.12
C GLY A 27 -7.37 -15.51 -0.27
N ASN A 28 -6.38 -16.33 -0.61
CA ASN A 28 -6.23 -16.97 -1.93
C ASN A 28 -6.36 -15.96 -3.09
N ILE A 29 -5.52 -14.92 -3.08
CA ILE A 29 -5.55 -13.80 -4.03
C ILE A 29 -4.44 -13.91 -5.07
N ASP A 30 -4.65 -13.34 -6.25
CA ASP A 30 -3.65 -13.22 -7.31
C ASP A 30 -2.94 -11.86 -7.25
N TYR A 31 -3.67 -10.80 -6.86
CA TYR A 31 -3.17 -9.43 -6.78
C TYR A 31 -3.73 -8.70 -5.56
N ILE A 32 -3.01 -7.69 -5.10
CA ILE A 32 -3.45 -6.75 -4.07
C ILE A 32 -3.18 -5.32 -4.52
N ALA A 33 -4.13 -4.42 -4.30
CA ALA A 33 -4.04 -3.00 -4.62
C ALA A 33 -4.07 -2.14 -3.36
N PHE A 34 -3.23 -1.11 -3.30
CA PHE A 34 -3.20 -0.16 -2.18
C PHE A 34 -3.54 1.23 -2.71
N GLU A 35 -4.70 1.76 -2.32
CA GLU A 35 -5.05 3.16 -2.57
C GLU A 35 -4.53 4.02 -1.42
N CYS A 36 -3.53 4.84 -1.68
CA CYS A 36 -2.81 5.61 -0.67
C CYS A 36 -2.61 7.08 -1.04
N LEU A 37 -3.04 7.48 -2.24
CA LEU A 37 -2.78 8.81 -2.79
C LEU A 37 -4.02 9.34 -3.50
N ALA A 38 -4.80 10.12 -2.77
CA ALA A 38 -5.84 10.99 -3.29
C ALA A 38 -5.35 12.45 -3.35
N GLU A 39 -6.18 13.35 -3.87
CA GLU A 39 -5.88 14.77 -4.09
C GLU A 39 -5.39 15.47 -2.81
N ARG A 40 -6.07 15.23 -1.68
CA ARG A 40 -5.67 15.79 -0.37
C ARG A 40 -4.28 15.33 0.05
N THR A 41 -3.99 14.04 -0.07
CA THR A 41 -2.72 13.45 0.35
C THR A 41 -1.57 13.86 -0.57
N ILE A 42 -1.84 14.03 -1.87
CA ILE A 42 -0.87 14.58 -2.82
C ILE A 42 -0.54 16.03 -2.46
N ALA A 43 -1.54 16.86 -2.15
CA ALA A 43 -1.31 18.24 -1.74
C ALA A 43 -0.45 18.34 -0.45
N ILE A 44 -0.70 17.46 0.51
CA ILE A 44 0.11 17.36 1.75
C ILE A 44 1.55 16.95 1.39
N ALA A 45 1.73 15.90 0.60
CA ALA A 45 3.04 15.44 0.15
C ALA A 45 3.82 16.53 -0.60
N GLN A 46 3.16 17.29 -1.49
CA GLN A 46 3.80 18.41 -2.17
C GLN A 46 4.21 19.52 -1.19
N SER A 47 3.37 19.85 -0.21
CA SER A 47 3.70 20.83 0.84
C SER A 47 4.90 20.38 1.68
N GLU A 48 5.00 19.09 2.02
CA GLU A 48 6.17 18.54 2.72
C GLU A 48 7.43 18.59 1.86
N LYS A 49 7.33 18.25 0.57
CA LYS A 49 8.44 18.28 -0.38
C LYS A 49 9.04 19.68 -0.56
N LEU A 50 8.19 20.71 -0.59
CA LEU A 50 8.63 22.11 -0.68
C LEU A 50 9.46 22.53 0.53
N LYS A 51 9.24 21.93 1.70
CA LYS A 51 10.00 22.19 2.93
C LYS A 51 11.27 21.34 3.01
N ASN A 52 11.19 20.08 2.57
CA ASN A 52 12.32 19.16 2.52
C ASN A 52 12.23 18.31 1.24
N PRO A 53 13.17 18.46 0.29
CA PRO A 53 13.21 17.67 -0.94
C PRO A 53 13.26 16.15 -0.74
N ASP A 54 13.74 15.67 0.41
CA ASP A 54 13.82 14.24 0.76
C ASP A 54 12.49 13.68 1.32
N ARG A 55 11.43 14.50 1.36
CA ARG A 55 10.07 14.12 1.80
C ARG A 55 9.08 14.17 0.63
N GLY A 56 7.78 14.16 0.94
CA GLY A 56 6.73 14.26 -0.06
C GLY A 56 6.27 12.92 -0.62
N TYR A 57 6.27 11.90 0.22
CA TYR A 57 5.67 10.61 -0.02
C TYR A 57 4.78 10.24 1.17
N ASN A 58 3.95 9.21 1.02
CA ASN A 58 3.13 8.72 2.13
C ASN A 58 4.04 8.22 3.26
N ASN A 59 3.88 8.77 4.48
CA ASN A 59 4.76 8.44 5.61
C ASN A 59 4.71 6.97 6.05
N LEU A 60 3.66 6.23 5.70
CA LEU A 60 3.52 4.79 5.96
C LEU A 60 4.04 3.92 4.80
N LEU A 61 4.51 4.51 3.69
CA LEU A 61 4.95 3.76 2.51
C LEU A 61 6.03 2.73 2.86
N GLU A 62 7.06 3.15 3.58
CA GLU A 62 8.22 2.30 3.90
C GLU A 62 7.84 1.16 4.84
N GLU A 63 7.21 1.47 5.98
CA GLU A 63 6.72 0.48 6.94
C GLU A 63 5.80 -0.54 6.26
N ARG A 64 4.84 -0.06 5.46
CA ARG A 64 3.91 -0.89 4.71
C ARG A 64 4.61 -1.83 3.74
N PHE A 65 5.53 -1.31 2.93
CA PHE A 65 6.16 -2.13 1.90
C PHE A 65 7.20 -3.09 2.46
N ASN A 66 7.85 -2.76 3.58
CA ASN A 66 8.73 -3.67 4.30
C ASN A 66 8.00 -4.93 4.80
N GLU A 67 6.73 -4.79 5.21
CA GLU A 67 5.92 -5.93 5.66
C GLU A 67 5.38 -6.79 4.50
N ILE A 68 4.93 -6.17 3.39
CA ILE A 68 4.24 -6.90 2.31
C ILE A 68 5.18 -7.52 1.27
N LEU A 69 6.34 -6.89 0.99
CA LEU A 69 7.25 -7.35 -0.07
C LEU A 69 7.79 -8.77 0.17
N PRO A 70 8.17 -9.17 1.41
CA PRO A 70 8.56 -10.56 1.71
C PRO A 70 7.43 -11.55 1.37
N ILE A 71 6.19 -11.25 1.77
CA ILE A 71 5.02 -12.11 1.52
C ILE A 71 4.77 -12.27 0.00
N CYS A 72 4.91 -11.20 -0.78
CA CYS A 72 4.81 -11.25 -2.24
C CYS A 72 5.90 -12.14 -2.85
N SER A 73 7.13 -12.09 -2.31
CA SER A 73 8.27 -12.83 -2.85
C SER A 73 8.19 -14.34 -2.61
N GLU A 74 7.54 -14.75 -1.50
CA GLU A 74 7.29 -16.17 -1.18
C GLU A 74 6.24 -16.80 -2.11
N LYS A 75 5.29 -16.00 -2.62
CA LYS A 75 4.17 -16.46 -3.47
C LYS A 75 4.46 -16.43 -4.98
N LYS A 76 5.73 -16.56 -5.38
CA LYS A 76 6.15 -16.57 -6.80
C LYS A 76 5.49 -17.68 -7.62
#